data_AF-A0A849C6Z5-F1
#
_entry.id   AF-A0A849C6Z5-F1
#
_cell.length_a   1.000
_cell.length_b   1.000
_cell.length_c   1.000
_cell.angle_alpha   90.00
_cell.angle_beta   90.00
_cell.angle_gamma   90.00
#
_symmetry.space_group_name_H-M   'P 1'
#
loop_
_entity.id
_entity.type
_entity.pdbx_description
1 polymer ?
#
loop_
_entity_poly.entity_id
_entity_poly.type
_entity_poly.pdbx_seq_one_letter_code
_entity_poly.pdbx_strand_id
1 'polypeptide(L)'
;MRISLIAAALVALPLLTACGGGDDTKAPDITQAELAKALQEGLGDEALADCAAKIYMEEGMSQDGLRLMVNKDVTVTPGEADPEGRGLTKEDSDKAMTATNRVISECIK
;
A
#
# COMPACT_ATOMS: atom_id res chain seq x y z
N MET A 1 -15.02 16.75 47.12
CA MET A 1 -14.42 15.40 47.24
C MET A 1 -13.94 15.03 45.85
N ARG A 2 -12.67 15.32 45.52
CA ARG A 2 -11.48 14.46 45.66
C ARG A 2 -11.53 13.17 44.81
N ILE A 3 -10.89 13.28 43.64
CA ILE A 3 -9.79 12.41 43.17
C ILE A 3 -10.14 11.04 42.55
N SER A 4 -9.77 10.96 41.27
CA SER A 4 -9.26 9.82 40.50
C SER A 4 -10.09 8.55 40.35
N LEU A 5 -10.55 8.35 39.11
CA LEU A 5 -10.55 7.03 38.49
C LEU A 5 -9.93 7.16 37.09
N ILE A 6 -8.61 6.92 37.01
CA ILE A 6 -7.96 6.49 35.77
C ILE A 6 -8.30 5.02 35.63
N ALA A 7 -9.24 4.70 34.74
CA ALA A 7 -9.41 3.36 34.21
C ALA A 7 -8.84 3.37 32.80
N ALA A 8 -7.58 2.96 32.68
CA ALA A 8 -7.01 2.51 31.42
C ALA A 8 -7.79 1.27 30.96
N ALA A 9 -8.69 1.45 30.01
CA ALA A 9 -9.26 0.39 29.19
C ALA A 9 -9.03 0.78 27.72
N LEU A 10 -7.75 0.79 27.33
CA LEU A 10 -7.35 0.51 25.96
C LEU A 10 -7.65 -0.97 25.70
N VAL A 11 -7.93 -1.30 24.43
CA VAL A 11 -8.37 -2.61 23.90
C VAL A 11 -9.89 -2.76 23.81
N ALA A 12 -10.49 -1.97 22.92
CA ALA A 12 -11.63 -2.42 22.12
C ALA A 12 -11.58 -1.71 20.76
N LEU A 13 -10.44 -1.83 20.07
CA LEU A 13 -10.45 -1.77 18.61
C LEU A 13 -11.12 -3.07 18.15
N PRO A 14 -12.21 -3.03 17.37
CA PRO A 14 -12.65 -4.20 16.61
C PRO A 14 -11.75 -4.32 15.37
N LEU A 15 -10.43 -4.30 15.57
CA LEU A 15 -9.48 -4.75 14.57
C LEU A 15 -9.09 -6.16 14.99
N LEU A 16 -9.91 -7.15 14.60
CA LEU A 16 -9.54 -8.54 14.32
C LEU A 16 -10.79 -9.36 13.96
N THR A 17 -11.55 -8.94 12.95
CA THR A 17 -12.28 -9.92 12.12
C THR A 17 -11.30 -10.51 11.09
N ALA A 18 -10.22 -11.09 11.60
CA ALA A 18 -9.49 -12.16 10.92
C ALA A 18 -9.97 -13.47 11.57
N CYS A 19 -11.27 -13.76 11.40
CA CYS A 19 -11.85 -15.05 11.73
C CYS A 19 -12.06 -15.76 10.40
N GLY A 20 -11.32 -16.86 10.21
CA GLY A 20 -11.34 -17.65 9.00
C GLY A 20 -12.75 -18.12 8.62
N GLY A 21 -13.04 -17.99 7.33
CA GLY A 21 -14.07 -18.72 6.62
C GLY A 21 -13.48 -19.04 5.26
N GLY A 22 -13.29 -20.33 4.97
CA GLY A 22 -12.63 -20.80 3.76
C GLY A 22 -13.33 -20.31 2.49
N ASP A 23 -12.53 -19.93 1.51
CA ASP A 23 -12.52 -20.50 0.16
C ASP A 23 -11.32 -19.88 -0.57
N ASP A 24 -10.63 -20.71 -1.35
CA ASP A 24 -9.52 -20.39 -2.25
C ASP A 24 -8.19 -19.91 -1.65
N THR A 25 -7.14 -20.71 -1.92
CA THR A 25 -5.71 -20.40 -1.82
C THR A 25 -5.32 -19.19 -2.69
N LYS A 26 -5.79 -17.98 -2.33
CA LYS A 26 -5.32 -16.71 -2.87
C LYS A 26 -4.61 -15.96 -1.75
N ALA A 27 -3.42 -15.42 -2.05
CA ALA A 27 -2.70 -14.57 -1.10
C ALA A 27 -3.63 -13.42 -0.64
N PRO A 28 -3.49 -12.94 0.62
CA PRO A 28 -4.28 -11.80 1.08
C PRO A 28 -4.14 -10.61 0.13
N ASP A 29 -5.20 -9.82 0.01
CA ASP A 29 -5.18 -8.60 -0.78
C ASP A 29 -4.33 -7.54 -0.10
N ILE A 30 -3.54 -6.83 -0.90
CA ILE A 30 -2.68 -5.75 -0.46
C ILE A 30 -3.54 -4.56 -0.06
N THR A 31 -3.36 -4.12 1.18
CA THR A 31 -3.99 -2.92 1.71
C THR A 31 -3.16 -1.69 1.43
N GLN A 32 -3.80 -0.51 1.49
CA GLN A 32 -3.10 0.77 1.40
C GLN A 32 -1.99 0.89 2.46
N ALA A 33 -2.22 0.40 3.68
CA ALA A 33 -1.25 0.46 4.76
C ALA A 33 -0.01 -0.42 4.49
N GLU A 34 -0.21 -1.62 3.90
CA GLU A 34 0.90 -2.48 3.50
C GLU A 34 1.71 -1.86 2.36
N LEU A 35 1.02 -1.26 1.38
CA LEU A 35 1.67 -0.54 0.29
C LEU A 35 2.45 0.68 0.80
N ALA A 36 1.85 1.48 1.68
CA ALA A 36 2.51 2.64 2.28
C ALA A 36 3.75 2.23 3.06
N LYS A 37 3.66 1.15 3.84
CA LYS A 37 4.82 0.62 4.57
C LYS A 37 5.96 0.20 3.63
N ALA A 38 5.65 -0.50 2.55
CA ALA A 38 6.66 -0.89 1.56
C ALA A 38 7.30 0.33 0.87
N LEU A 39 6.49 1.34 0.53
CA LEU A 39 6.96 2.59 -0.06
C LEU A 39 7.79 3.42 0.94
N GLN A 40 7.40 3.46 2.21
CA GLN A 40 8.12 4.17 3.27
C GLN A 40 9.55 3.67 3.42
N GLU A 41 9.76 2.36 3.31
CA GLU A 41 11.09 1.77 3.38
C GLU A 41 12.01 2.22 2.22
N GLY A 42 11.44 2.56 1.06
CA GLY A 42 12.18 3.09 -0.09
C GLY A 42 12.29 4.63 -0.11
N LEU A 43 11.25 5.33 0.33
CA LEU A 43 11.14 6.78 0.25
C LEU A 43 11.68 7.50 1.50
N GLY A 44 11.72 6.83 2.64
CA GLY A 44 12.19 7.38 3.92
C GLY A 44 11.24 8.41 4.56
N ASP A 45 10.08 8.68 3.97
CA ASP A 45 9.07 9.62 4.45
C ASP A 45 7.70 8.94 4.51
N GLU A 46 7.11 8.92 5.71
CA GLU A 46 5.82 8.25 5.97
C GLU A 46 4.66 8.97 5.28
N ALA A 47 4.63 10.31 5.31
CA ALA A 47 3.54 11.09 4.73
C ALA A 47 3.54 11.00 3.20
N LEU A 48 4.73 11.02 2.60
CA LEU A 48 4.91 10.81 1.17
C LEU A 48 4.50 9.38 0.78
N ALA A 49 4.87 8.37 1.57
CA ALA A 49 4.53 6.99 1.32
C ALA A 49 3.03 6.72 1.44
N ASP A 50 2.35 7.28 2.45
CA ASP A 50 0.90 7.19 2.61
C ASP A 50 0.15 7.86 1.44
N CYS A 51 0.62 9.04 1.04
CA CYS A 51 0.06 9.76 -0.10
C CYS A 51 0.23 8.98 -1.40
N ALA A 52 1.43 8.42 -1.63
CA ALA A 52 1.70 7.60 -2.79
C ALA A 52 0.84 6.34 -2.82
N ALA A 53 0.76 5.60 -1.72
CA ALA A 53 -0.06 4.40 -1.61
C ALA A 53 -1.53 4.69 -1.88
N LYS A 54 -2.05 5.83 -1.42
CA LYS A 54 -3.42 6.27 -1.72
C LYS A 54 -3.64 6.41 -3.23
N ILE A 55 -2.74 7.09 -3.91
CA ILE A 55 -2.85 7.34 -5.36
C ILE A 55 -2.79 6.03 -6.14
N TYR A 56 -1.87 5.11 -5.83
CA TYR A 56 -1.80 3.80 -6.49
C TYR A 56 -3.07 2.96 -6.33
N MET A 57 -3.72 3.04 -5.15
CA MET A 57 -5.01 2.38 -4.91
C MET A 57 -6.16 3.07 -5.67
N GLU A 58 -6.15 4.41 -5.73
CA GLU A 58 -7.16 5.21 -6.45
C GLU A 58 -7.11 5.02 -7.97
N GLU A 59 -5.92 4.87 -8.56
CA GLU A 59 -5.75 4.53 -9.98
C GLU A 59 -6.29 3.14 -10.34
N GLY A 60 -6.65 2.33 -9.34
CA GLY A 60 -7.29 1.04 -9.54
C GLY A 60 -6.34 -0.01 -10.11
N MET A 61 -5.10 -0.03 -9.61
CA MET A 61 -4.15 -1.11 -9.92
C MET A 61 -4.68 -2.46 -9.45
N SER A 62 -4.35 -3.51 -10.20
CA SER A 62 -4.69 -4.88 -9.82
C SER A 62 -3.95 -5.32 -8.55
N GLN A 63 -4.55 -6.23 -7.80
CA GLN A 63 -3.94 -6.80 -6.59
C GLN A 63 -2.60 -7.49 -6.89
N ASP A 64 -2.44 -8.08 -8.07
CA ASP A 64 -1.17 -8.69 -8.49
C ASP A 64 -0.11 -7.63 -8.78
N GLY A 65 -0.49 -6.50 -9.38
CA GLY A 65 0.40 -5.36 -9.56
C GLY A 65 0.81 -4.69 -8.25
N LEU A 66 -0.12 -4.54 -7.30
CA LEU A 66 0.18 -4.05 -5.95
C LEU A 66 1.14 -5.00 -5.20
N ARG A 67 0.96 -6.33 -5.36
CA ARG A 67 1.86 -7.35 -4.78
C ARG A 67 3.29 -7.21 -5.28
N LEU A 68 3.47 -6.87 -6.56
CA LEU A 68 4.81 -6.63 -7.12
C LEU A 68 5.47 -5.38 -6.53
N MET A 69 4.69 -4.34 -6.21
CA MET A 69 5.22 -3.11 -5.60
C MET A 69 5.62 -3.29 -4.14
N VAL A 70 4.93 -4.14 -3.38
CA VAL A 70 5.31 -4.45 -1.99
C VAL A 70 6.41 -5.51 -1.90
N ASN A 71 6.64 -6.25 -2.98
CA ASN A 71 7.68 -7.28 -3.00
C ASN A 71 9.06 -6.64 -3.16
N LYS A 72 9.84 -6.67 -2.09
CA LYS A 72 11.18 -6.07 -2.01
C LYS A 72 12.21 -6.76 -2.91
N ASP A 73 11.94 -7.98 -3.35
CA ASP A 73 12.78 -8.71 -4.32
C ASP A 73 12.53 -8.23 -5.76
N VAL A 74 11.43 -7.50 -6.00
CA VAL A 74 11.06 -6.94 -7.29
C VAL A 74 11.33 -5.44 -7.24
N THR A 75 12.54 -5.01 -7.61
CA THR A 75 12.88 -3.59 -7.62
C THR A 75 12.09 -2.86 -8.71
N VAL A 76 11.07 -2.15 -8.26
CA VAL A 76 10.27 -1.04 -8.83
C VAL A 76 11.02 0.10 -9.53
N THR A 77 12.16 -0.05 -10.20
CA THR A 77 12.92 1.13 -10.69
C THR A 77 12.09 1.93 -11.71
N PRO A 78 11.79 3.22 -11.45
CA PRO A 78 11.13 4.09 -12.42
C PRO A 78 12.10 4.39 -13.58
N GLY A 79 11.67 4.14 -14.81
CA GLY A 79 12.48 4.39 -16.02
C GLY A 79 13.21 3.18 -16.60
N GLU A 80 13.09 1.99 -16.00
CA GLU A 80 13.51 0.75 -16.65
C GLU A 80 12.48 0.31 -17.71
N ALA A 81 12.98 -0.07 -18.89
CA ALA A 81 12.22 -0.17 -20.13
C ALA A 81 11.26 -1.37 -20.23
N ASP A 82 11.08 -2.15 -19.16
CA ASP A 82 10.26 -3.36 -19.23
C ASP A 82 9.44 -3.61 -17.95
N PRO A 83 8.36 -2.85 -17.72
CA PRO A 83 7.42 -3.15 -16.65
C PRO A 83 6.68 -4.48 -16.88
N GLU A 84 6.47 -4.86 -18.16
CA GLU A 84 5.84 -6.13 -18.55
C GLU A 84 6.74 -7.33 -18.19
N GLY A 85 8.06 -7.20 -18.34
CA GLY A 85 9.05 -8.19 -17.92
C GLY A 85 9.14 -8.43 -16.40
N ARG A 86 8.51 -7.59 -15.57
CA ARG A 86 8.43 -7.73 -14.11
C ARG A 86 7.11 -8.29 -13.61
N GLY A 87 6.22 -8.70 -14.52
CA GLY A 87 4.94 -9.32 -14.18
C GLY A 87 3.78 -8.33 -14.00
N LEU A 88 4.00 -7.03 -14.21
CA LEU A 88 2.89 -6.08 -14.31
C LEU A 88 2.19 -6.27 -15.64
N THR A 89 0.86 -6.23 -15.62
CA THR A 89 0.10 -6.16 -16.87
C THR A 89 0.35 -4.81 -17.54
N LYS A 90 0.12 -4.73 -18.85
CA LYS A 90 0.17 -3.45 -19.58
C LYS A 90 -0.72 -2.39 -18.93
N GLU A 91 -1.92 -2.80 -18.51
CA GLU A 91 -2.88 -1.91 -17.84
C GLU A 91 -2.34 -1.40 -16.49
N ASP A 92 -1.79 -2.29 -15.65
CA ASP A 92 -1.21 -1.90 -14.38
C ASP A 92 0.02 -1.01 -14.56
N SER A 93 0.78 -1.22 -15.63
CA SER A 93 1.93 -0.38 -15.98
C SER A 93 1.50 1.04 -16.34
N ASP A 94 0.46 1.18 -17.16
CA ASP A 94 -0.09 2.48 -17.56
C ASP A 94 -0.69 3.23 -16.34
N LYS A 95 -1.38 2.50 -15.46
CA LYS A 95 -1.90 3.03 -14.18
C LYS A 95 -0.77 3.42 -13.22
N ALA A 96 0.27 2.60 -13.08
CA ALA A 96 1.41 2.91 -12.22
C ALA A 96 2.17 4.15 -12.69
N MET A 97 2.33 4.34 -14.00
CA MET A 97 2.92 5.56 -14.57
C MET A 97 2.05 6.80 -14.27
N THR A 98 0.73 6.68 -14.45
CA THR A 98 -0.22 7.75 -14.13
C THR A 98 -0.19 8.10 -12.66
N ALA A 99 -0.25 7.09 -11.78
CA ALA A 99 -0.08 7.23 -10.34
C ALA A 99 1.23 7.95 -10.01
N THR A 100 2.36 7.53 -10.57
CA THR A 100 3.68 8.13 -10.29
C THR A 100 3.69 9.63 -10.62
N ASN A 101 3.13 10.02 -11.76
CA ASN A 101 3.01 11.44 -12.12
C ASN A 101 2.14 12.22 -11.12
N ARG A 102 1.02 11.63 -10.70
CA ARG A 102 0.16 12.20 -9.66
C ARG A 102 0.88 12.32 -8.33
N VAL A 103 1.62 11.30 -7.89
CA VAL A 103 2.43 11.34 -6.65
C VAL A 103 3.39 12.53 -6.67
N ILE A 104 4.11 12.74 -7.77
CA ILE A 104 5.03 13.88 -7.90
C ILE A 104 4.28 15.21 -7.78
N SER A 105 3.11 15.34 -8.41
CA SER A 105 2.35 16.60 -8.40
C SER A 105 1.54 16.86 -7.13
N GLU A 106 1.08 15.81 -6.45
CA GLU A 106 0.13 15.88 -5.35
C GLU A 106 0.82 15.71 -3.99
N CYS A 107 1.81 14.81 -3.90
CA CYS A 107 2.46 14.40 -2.66
C CYS A 107 3.81 15.10 -2.40
N ILE A 108 4.55 15.44 -3.46
CA ILE A 108 5.80 16.21 -3.31
C ILE A 108 5.42 17.70 -3.41
N LYS A 109 5.29 18.35 -2.25
CA LYS A 109 5.12 19.80 -2.12
C LYS A 109 6.20 20.40 -1.25
#